data_AF-A0A4S8HDH4-F1
#
_entry.id   AF-A0A4S8HDH4-F1
#
_cell.length_a   1.000
_cell.length_b   1.000
_cell.length_c   1.000
_cell.angle_alpha   90.00
_cell.angle_beta   90.00
_cell.angle_gamma   90.00
#
_symmetry.space_group_name_H-M   'P 1'
#
loop_
_entity.id
_entity.type
_entity.pdbx_description
1 polymer ?
#
loop_
_entity_poly.entity_id
_entity_poly.type
_entity_poly.pdbx_seq_one_letter_code
_entity_poly.pdbx_strand_id
1 'polypeptide(L)'
;MSRFNKKKKPAYAIKVSRAVNYLGLGDKTVPDVFCYFYELDIFQPHKTVTIDELAHMFRIHRTTALKLIRTIQQEYKRPALNVITVKDICKYHKMDEESIQEYFFHMEAYEFQQRADKLIHK
;
A
#
# COMPACT_ATOMS: atom_id res chain seq x y z
N MET A 1 -29.30 -28.18 -28.29
CA MET A 1 -28.18 -27.21 -28.35
C MET A 1 -27.91 -26.71 -26.93
N SER A 2 -26.74 -27.06 -26.37
CA SER A 2 -26.41 -26.81 -24.95
C SER A 2 -26.14 -25.33 -24.71
N ARG A 3 -26.74 -24.82 -23.62
CA ARG A 3 -26.63 -23.46 -23.10
C ARG A 3 -25.16 -23.17 -22.75
N PHE A 4 -24.54 -22.22 -23.45
CA PHE A 4 -23.30 -21.60 -22.98
C PHE A 4 -23.57 -20.81 -21.71
N ASN A 5 -23.49 -21.50 -20.57
CA ASN A 5 -23.38 -20.90 -19.25
C ASN A 5 -21.98 -20.26 -19.15
N LYS A 6 -21.79 -19.11 -19.80
CA LYS A 6 -20.67 -18.22 -19.49
C LYS A 6 -20.91 -17.76 -18.05
N LYS A 7 -20.30 -18.45 -17.07
CA LYS A 7 -20.19 -17.98 -15.69
C LYS A 7 -19.70 -16.53 -15.79
N LYS A 8 -20.58 -15.54 -15.53
CA LYS A 8 -20.19 -14.14 -15.44
C LYS A 8 -19.05 -14.11 -14.43
N LYS A 9 -17.83 -13.81 -14.87
CA LYS A 9 -16.73 -13.55 -13.94
C LYS A 9 -17.24 -12.43 -13.03
N PRO A 10 -17.20 -12.60 -11.70
CA PRO A 10 -17.70 -11.58 -10.78
C PRO A 10 -16.99 -10.26 -11.11
N ALA A 11 -17.69 -9.11 -11.04
CA ALA A 11 -17.14 -7.81 -11.46
C ALA A 11 -15.76 -7.52 -10.87
N TYR A 12 -15.51 -8.03 -9.65
CA TYR A 12 -14.21 -8.05 -8.99
C TYR A 12 -13.08 -8.72 -9.81
N ALA A 13 -13.32 -9.88 -10.42
CA ALA A 13 -12.34 -10.59 -11.25
C ALA A 13 -12.00 -9.83 -12.56
N ILE A 14 -12.93 -9.04 -13.09
CA ILE A 14 -12.68 -8.16 -14.25
C ILE A 14 -11.84 -6.94 -13.82
N LYS A 15 -12.13 -6.36 -12.65
CA LYS A 15 -11.33 -5.28 -12.07
C LYS A 15 -9.89 -5.74 -11.79
N VAL A 16 -9.71 -6.92 -11.19
CA VAL A 16 -8.39 -7.51 -10.92
C VAL A 16 -7.63 -7.79 -12.21
N SER A 17 -8.26 -8.39 -13.22
CA SER A 17 -7.60 -8.68 -14.50
C SER A 17 -7.18 -7.41 -15.27
N ARG A 18 -7.92 -6.30 -15.15
CA ARG A 18 -7.54 -5.00 -15.75
C ARG A 18 -6.43 -4.29 -14.94
N ALA A 19 -6.47 -4.40 -13.62
CA ALA A 19 -5.49 -3.83 -12.72
C ALA A 19 -4.10 -4.48 -12.85
N VAL A 20 -4.03 -5.82 -13.01
CA VAL A 20 -2.77 -6.54 -13.26
C VAL A 20 -2.11 -6.10 -14.58
N ASN A 21 -2.89 -5.89 -15.64
CA ASN A 21 -2.37 -5.33 -16.90
C ASN A 21 -1.87 -3.90 -16.76
N TYR A 22 -2.37 -3.13 -15.78
CA TYR A 22 -1.92 -1.76 -15.52
C TYR A 22 -0.57 -1.71 -14.79
N LEU A 23 -0.24 -2.71 -13.98
CA LEU A 23 1.07 -2.85 -13.31
C LEU A 23 2.17 -3.36 -14.26
N GLY A 24 1.80 -4.05 -15.34
CA GLY A 24 2.74 -4.64 -16.31
C GLY A 24 3.11 -3.77 -17.52
N LEU A 25 2.50 -2.59 -17.70
CA LEU A 25 2.79 -1.70 -18.83
C LEU A 25 3.86 -0.67 -18.44
N GLY A 26 5.10 -0.88 -18.89
CA GLY A 26 6.30 -0.13 -18.52
C GLY A 26 6.34 1.36 -18.88
N ASP A 27 5.25 1.94 -19.37
CA ASP A 27 5.15 3.36 -19.77
C ASP A 27 4.35 4.24 -18.78
N LYS A 28 3.85 3.68 -17.66
CA LYS A 28 3.03 4.43 -16.70
C LYS A 28 3.84 4.88 -15.50
N THR A 29 3.67 6.14 -15.10
CA THR A 29 4.29 6.69 -13.89
C THR A 29 3.56 6.19 -12.63
N VAL A 30 4.26 6.16 -11.49
CA VAL A 30 3.68 5.75 -10.20
C VAL A 30 2.39 6.53 -9.86
N PRO A 31 2.33 7.88 -10.04
CA PRO A 31 1.10 8.65 -9.82
C PRO A 31 -0.09 8.19 -10.67
N ASP A 32 0.11 7.86 -11.94
CA ASP A 32 -0.97 7.43 -12.83
C ASP A 32 -1.59 6.10 -12.40
N VAL A 33 -0.72 5.17 -11.97
CA VAL A 33 -1.15 3.86 -11.48
C VAL A 33 -1.80 4.02 -10.11
N PHE A 34 -1.24 4.84 -9.22
CA PHE A 34 -1.84 5.13 -7.92
C PHE A 34 -3.27 5.70 -8.07
N CYS A 35 -3.44 6.75 -8.89
CA CYS A 35 -4.75 7.36 -9.15
C CYS A 35 -5.76 6.35 -9.68
N TYR A 36 -5.37 5.51 -10.65
CA TYR A 36 -6.26 4.48 -11.21
C TYR A 36 -6.71 3.46 -10.15
N PHE A 37 -5.80 3.00 -9.30
CA PHE A 37 -6.12 2.04 -8.25
C PHE A 37 -6.90 2.67 -7.09
N TYR A 38 -6.66 3.96 -6.80
CA TYR A 38 -7.43 4.74 -5.84
C TYR A 38 -8.88 4.90 -6.28
N GLU A 39 -9.13 5.29 -7.54
CA GLU A 39 -10.49 5.38 -8.12
C GLU A 39 -11.25 4.04 -8.11
N LEU A 40 -10.52 2.93 -8.11
CA LEU A 40 -11.08 1.58 -8.04
C LEU A 40 -11.28 1.05 -6.62
N ASP A 41 -10.95 1.86 -5.60
CA ASP A 41 -10.91 1.49 -4.18
C ASP A 41 -10.01 0.27 -3.89
N ILE A 42 -8.96 0.09 -4.69
CA ILE A 42 -8.03 -1.04 -4.52
C ILE A 42 -6.90 -0.66 -3.56
N PHE A 43 -6.32 0.53 -3.72
CA PHE A 43 -5.31 1.07 -2.80
C PHE A 43 -5.85 2.35 -2.16
N GLN A 44 -5.63 2.47 -0.86
CA GLN A 44 -6.06 3.61 -0.07
C GLN A 44 -4.83 4.24 0.60
N PRO A 45 -4.74 5.57 0.66
CA PRO A 45 -3.62 6.24 1.28
C PRO A 45 -3.49 5.84 2.74
N HIS A 46 -2.27 5.47 3.14
CA HIS A 46 -1.95 5.10 4.50
C HIS A 46 -2.05 6.33 5.40
N LYS A 47 -2.83 6.21 6.48
CA LYS A 47 -2.98 7.27 7.50
C LYS A 47 -2.08 7.04 8.70
N THR A 48 -1.78 5.78 8.97
CA THR A 48 -1.01 5.32 10.13
C THR A 48 -0.02 4.26 9.72
N VAL A 49 1.09 4.20 10.43
CA VAL A 49 2.18 3.24 10.24
C VAL A 49 2.42 2.52 11.56
N THR A 50 2.48 1.19 11.51
CA THR A 50 2.79 0.31 12.64
C THR A 50 4.31 0.29 12.92
N ILE A 51 4.69 -0.24 14.08
CA ILE A 51 6.13 -0.41 14.42
C ILE A 51 6.86 -1.24 13.35
N ASP A 52 6.23 -2.31 12.87
CA ASP A 52 6.86 -3.27 11.95
C ASP A 52 7.01 -2.68 10.54
N GLU A 53 5.99 -1.96 10.06
CA GLU A 53 6.08 -1.20 8.80
C GLU A 53 7.13 -0.10 8.87
N LEU A 54 7.20 0.63 9.99
CA LEU A 54 8.22 1.66 10.20
C LEU A 54 9.63 1.07 10.22
N ALA A 55 9.79 -0.08 10.89
CA ALA A 55 11.05 -0.81 10.94
C ALA A 55 11.50 -1.26 9.54
N HIS A 56 10.57 -1.77 8.73
CA HIS A 56 10.83 -2.19 7.36
C HIS A 56 11.16 -1.01 6.44
N MET A 57 10.39 0.08 6.53
CA MET A 57 10.56 1.29 5.71
C MET A 57 11.93 1.95 5.95
N PHE A 58 12.35 2.09 7.20
CA PHE A 58 13.63 2.69 7.55
C PHE A 58 14.79 1.69 7.64
N ARG A 59 14.55 0.40 7.38
CA ARG A 59 15.54 -0.68 7.52
C ARG A 59 16.23 -0.69 8.89
N ILE A 60 15.46 -0.45 9.94
CA ILE A 60 15.92 -0.43 11.34
C ILE A 60 15.32 -1.59 12.12
N HIS A 61 15.96 -1.96 13.23
CA HIS A 61 15.41 -2.97 14.12
C HIS A 61 14.10 -2.50 14.78
N ARG A 62 13.18 -3.43 15.04
CA ARG A 62 11.87 -3.18 15.64
C ARG A 62 11.93 -2.37 16.94
N THR A 63 12.92 -2.64 17.79
CA THR A 63 13.13 -1.88 19.05
C THR A 63 13.52 -0.44 18.80
N THR A 64 14.30 -0.16 17.74
CA THR A 64 14.65 1.19 17.31
C THR A 64 13.44 1.92 16.75
N ALA A 65 12.62 1.24 15.94
CA ALA A 65 11.36 1.80 15.43
C ALA A 65 10.39 2.14 16.56
N LEU A 66 10.24 1.27 17.56
CA LEU A 66 9.42 1.55 18.73
C LEU A 66 9.93 2.79 19.50
N LYS A 67 11.25 2.89 19.73
CA LYS A 67 11.84 4.07 20.38
C LYS A 67 11.54 5.34 19.58
N LEU A 68 11.69 5.31 18.25
CA LEU A 68 11.38 6.42 17.37
C LEU A 68 9.91 6.83 17.47
N ILE A 69 8.96 5.89 17.42
CA ILE A 69 7.53 6.16 17.60
C ILE A 69 7.28 6.85 18.95
N ARG A 70 7.90 6.37 20.03
CA ARG A 70 7.75 6.97 21.36
C ARG A 70 8.28 8.40 21.39
N THR A 71 9.45 8.65 20.80
CA THR A 71 10.03 9.99 20.68
C THR A 71 9.08 10.94 19.97
N ILE A 72 8.55 10.55 18.82
CA ILE A 72 7.66 11.40 18.04
C ILE A 72 6.33 11.64 18.77
N GLN A 73 5.78 10.59 19.39
CA GLN A 73 4.54 10.72 20.18
C GLN A 73 4.73 11.68 21.37
N GLN A 74 5.88 11.66 22.04
CA GLN A 74 6.19 12.59 23.11
C GLN A 74 6.33 14.02 22.60
N GLU A 75 7.05 14.23 21.51
CA GLU A 75 7.25 15.56 20.91
C GLU A 75 5.93 16.23 20.53
N TYR A 76 5.02 15.48 19.91
CA TYR A 76 3.72 15.99 19.48
C TYR A 76 2.57 15.73 20.45
N LYS A 77 2.88 15.36 21.71
CA LYS A 77 1.90 15.11 22.78
C LYS A 77 0.76 14.15 22.37
N ARG A 78 1.12 13.10 21.62
CA ARG A 78 0.22 12.04 21.16
C ARG A 78 0.10 10.93 22.21
N PRO A 79 -1.00 10.17 22.21
CA PRO A 79 -1.12 8.98 23.05
C PRO A 79 -0.05 7.93 22.68
N ALA A 80 0.38 7.18 23.69
CA ALA A 80 1.40 6.15 23.57
C ALA A 80 0.86 4.88 22.88
N LEU A 81 0.65 4.93 21.56
CA LEU A 81 0.16 3.79 20.76
C LEU A 81 1.30 3.03 20.06
N ASN A 82 1.01 1.82 19.58
CA ASN A 82 1.95 1.03 18.75
C ASN A 82 1.87 1.40 17.26
N VAL A 83 1.32 2.58 16.98
CA VAL A 83 1.16 3.16 15.64
C VAL A 83 1.51 4.64 15.71
N ILE A 84 1.88 5.20 14.58
CA ILE A 84 2.16 6.62 14.40
C ILE A 84 1.45 7.11 13.13
N THR A 85 1.03 8.37 13.08
CA THR A 85 0.42 8.90 11.86
C THR A 85 1.48 9.22 10.81
N VAL A 86 1.14 9.07 9.53
CA VAL A 86 2.03 9.45 8.42
C VAL A 86 2.44 10.92 8.55
N LYS A 87 1.48 11.79 8.89
CA LYS A 87 1.73 13.22 9.12
C LYS A 87 2.79 13.50 10.17
N ASP A 88 2.74 12.78 11.30
CA ASP A 88 3.70 12.98 12.39
C ASP A 88 5.10 12.46 11.98
N ILE A 89 5.20 11.37 11.21
CA ILE A 89 6.47 10.90 10.62
C ILE A 89 7.04 11.96 9.67
N CYS A 90 6.22 12.43 8.72
CA CYS A 90 6.62 13.41 7.71
C CYS A 90 7.12 14.70 8.35
N LYS A 91 6.39 15.20 9.36
CA LYS A 91 6.77 16.39 10.11
C LYS A 91 8.10 16.21 10.85
N TYR A 92 8.29 15.07 11.51
CA TYR A 92 9.51 14.80 12.29
C TYR A 92 10.75 14.66 11.38
N HIS A 93 10.63 13.91 10.30
CA HIS A 93 11.73 13.67 9.36
C HIS A 93 11.90 14.75 8.28
N LYS A 94 11.00 15.74 8.23
CA LYS A 94 10.95 16.78 7.19
C LYS A 94 10.91 16.17 5.78
N MET A 95 10.10 15.14 5.61
CA MET A 95 9.88 14.45 4.35
C MET A 95 8.48 14.70 3.84
N ASP A 96 8.29 14.54 2.54
CA ASP A 96 6.98 14.70 1.93
C ASP A 96 6.09 13.47 2.16
N GLU A 97 4.77 13.70 2.24
CA GLU A 97 3.79 12.61 2.39
C GLU A 97 3.80 11.68 1.17
N GLU A 98 4.05 12.21 -0.04
CA GLU A 98 4.04 11.45 -1.30
C GLU A 98 5.02 10.27 -1.24
N SER A 99 6.25 10.49 -0.78
CA SER A 99 7.27 9.43 -0.71
C SER A 99 6.87 8.26 0.19
N ILE A 100 6.13 8.54 1.27
CA ILE A 100 5.62 7.48 2.16
C ILE A 100 4.47 6.74 1.49
N GLN A 101 3.58 7.45 0.80
CA GLN A 101 2.47 6.82 0.07
C GLN A 101 2.96 5.95 -1.08
N GLU A 102 3.96 6.41 -1.84
CA GLU A 102 4.60 5.63 -2.91
C GLU A 102 5.21 4.33 -2.38
N TYR A 103 5.90 4.39 -1.23
CA TYR A 103 6.47 3.21 -0.58
C TYR A 103 5.39 2.16 -0.29
N PHE A 104 4.29 2.55 0.35
CA PHE A 104 3.20 1.64 0.68
C PHE A 104 2.50 1.13 -0.57
N PHE A 105 2.27 2.00 -1.56
CA PHE A 105 1.70 1.59 -2.83
C PHE A 105 2.55 0.53 -3.53
N HIS A 106 3.87 0.66 -3.55
CA HIS A 106 4.75 -0.35 -4.14
C HIS A 106 4.68 -1.69 -3.41
N MET A 107 4.62 -1.68 -2.08
CA MET A 107 4.44 -2.90 -1.28
C MET A 107 3.10 -3.58 -1.60
N GLU A 108 2.01 -2.83 -1.60
CA GLU A 108 0.67 -3.34 -1.89
C GLU A 108 0.55 -3.86 -3.34
N ALA A 109 1.14 -3.13 -4.30
CA ALA A 109 1.20 -3.52 -5.71
C ALA A 109 1.98 -4.83 -5.90
N TYR A 110 3.10 -5.00 -5.21
CA TYR A 110 3.89 -6.24 -5.26
C TYR A 110 3.11 -7.43 -4.72
N GLU A 111 2.45 -7.28 -3.56
CA GLU A 111 1.60 -8.33 -2.98
C GLU A 111 0.39 -8.65 -3.87
N PHE A 112 -0.19 -7.63 -4.50
CA PHE A 112 -1.28 -7.80 -5.45
C PHE A 112 -0.83 -8.61 -6.67
N GLN A 113 0.34 -8.29 -7.24
CA GLN A 113 0.92 -9.02 -8.37
C GLN A 113 1.17 -10.49 -8.02
N GLN A 114 1.80 -10.77 -6.87
CA GLN A 114 2.03 -12.15 -6.43
C GLN A 114 0.73 -12.95 -6.24
N ARG A 115 -0.33 -12.31 -5.73
CA ARG A 115 -1.65 -12.94 -5.57
C ARG A 115 -2.28 -13.22 -6.94
N ALA A 116 -2.16 -12.31 -7.89
CA ALA A 116 -2.65 -12.50 -9.25
C ALA A 116 -1.93 -13.66 -9.96
N ASP A 117 -0.61 -13.75 -9.86
CA ASP A 117 0.18 -14.83 -10.48
C ASP A 117 -0.26 -16.20 -9.94
N LYS A 118 -0.47 -16.33 -8.62
CA LYS A 118 -0.99 -17.56 -8.00
C LYS A 118 -2.39 -17.96 -8.48
N LEU A 119 -3.21 -17.01 -8.92
CA LEU A 119 -4.56 -17.26 -9.44
C LEU A 119 -4.56 -17.64 -10.93
N ILE A 120 -3.54 -17.22 -11.69
CA ILE A 120 -3.38 -17.54 -13.12
C ILE A 120 -2.82 -18.96 -13.31
N HIS A 121 -1.95 -19.41 -12.40
CA HIS A 121 -1.29 -20.73 -12.46
C HIS A 121 -2.02 -21.85 -11.69
N LYS A 122 -3.29 -21.62 -11.30
CA LYS A 122 -4.20 -22.64 -10.74
C LYS A 122 -5.30 -22.98 -11.75
#